data_AF-A0A7J2XBP1-F1
#
_entry.id   AF-A0A7J2XBP1-F1
#
_cell.length_a   1.000
_cell.length_b   1.000
_cell.length_c   1.000
_cell.angle_alpha   90.00
_cell.angle_beta   90.00
_cell.angle_gamma   90.00
#
_symmetry.space_group_name_H-M   'P 1'
#
loop_
_entity.id
_entity.type
_entity.pdbx_description
1 polymer ?
#
loop_
_entity_poly.entity_id
_entity_poly.type
_entity_poly.pdbx_seq_one_letter_code
_entity_poly.pdbx_strand_id
1 'polypeptide(L)'
;HKINGGTLIETEPTKVPRIIGKNASMITALKRYTNCRIFVGRNGRIWVDGSPEAIQKIERAIRLIEREAHTYGLTERVIALLQKD
;
A
#
# COMPACT_ATOMS: atom_id res chain seq x y z
N HIS A 1 18.10 -10.76 3.22
CA HIS A 1 18.47 -9.35 2.99
C HIS A 1 18.12 -8.53 4.21
N LYS A 2 19.07 -7.73 4.72
CA LYS A 2 18.80 -6.75 5.79
C LYS A 2 18.20 -5.51 5.14
N ILE A 3 17.12 -5.02 5.72
CA ILE A 3 16.46 -3.78 5.30
C ILE A 3 16.98 -2.67 6.19
N ASN A 4 17.50 -1.59 5.60
CA ASN A 4 17.99 -0.41 6.32
C ASN A 4 17.13 0.79 5.92
N GLY A 5 16.59 1.52 6.90
CA GLY A 5 15.72 2.68 6.67
C GLY A 5 14.27 2.34 6.29
N GLY A 6 13.54 3.35 5.81
CA GLY A 6 12.12 3.26 5.49
C GLY A 6 11.19 3.24 6.71
N THR A 7 9.91 3.00 6.46
CA THR A 7 8.83 2.97 7.44
C THR A 7 8.16 1.59 7.43
N LEU A 8 7.84 1.10 8.63
CA LEU A 8 7.02 -0.10 8.80
C LEU A 8 5.57 0.30 9.01
N ILE A 9 4.68 -0.22 8.18
CA ILE A 9 3.23 -0.05 8.31
C ILE A 9 2.63 -1.40 8.71
N GLU A 10 1.81 -1.38 9.76
CA GLU A 10 1.14 -2.57 10.28
C GLU A 10 -0.32 -2.64 9.80
N THR A 11 -0.73 -3.84 9.42
CA THR A 11 -2.08 -4.22 9.00
C THR A 11 -2.41 -5.61 9.55
N GLU A 12 -3.69 -5.97 9.62
CA GLU A 12 -4.07 -7.34 9.94
C GLU A 12 -3.59 -8.29 8.82
N PRO A 13 -3.01 -9.47 9.16
CA PRO A 13 -2.58 -10.46 8.16
C PRO A 13 -3.68 -10.86 7.16
N THR A 14 -4.94 -10.86 7.59
CA THR A 14 -6.12 -11.17 6.79
C THR A 14 -6.37 -10.16 5.67
N LYS A 15 -5.87 -8.92 5.78
CA LYS A 15 -6.03 -7.85 4.79
C LYS A 15 -4.92 -7.87 3.72
N VAL A 16 -3.82 -8.58 3.98
CA VAL A 16 -2.65 -8.65 3.07
C VAL A 16 -3.02 -9.06 1.64
N PRO A 17 -3.83 -10.13 1.38
CA PRO A 17 -4.21 -10.50 0.02
C PRO A 17 -4.91 -9.38 -0.74
N ARG A 18 -5.74 -8.58 -0.03
CA ARG A 18 -6.46 -7.45 -0.63
C ARG A 18 -5.53 -6.29 -0.96
N ILE A 19 -4.55 -6.01 -0.11
CA ILE A 19 -3.52 -4.97 -0.33
C ILE A 19 -2.61 -5.34 -1.52
N ILE A 20 -2.27 -6.62 -1.67
CA ILE A 20 -1.53 -7.11 -2.84
C ILE A 20 -2.39 -6.96 -4.11
N GLY A 21 -3.67 -7.29 -4.02
CA GLY A 21 -4.60 -7.27 -5.14
C GLY A 21 -4.41 -8.48 -6.08
N LYS A 22 -5.41 -8.72 -6.94
CA LYS A 22 -5.37 -9.82 -7.93
C LYS A 22 -4.18 -9.61 -8.88
N ASN A 23 -3.38 -10.65 -9.09
CA ASN A 23 -2.16 -10.59 -9.91
C ASN A 23 -1.20 -9.46 -9.49
N ALA A 24 -1.13 -9.16 -8.18
CA ALA A 24 -0.33 -8.07 -7.62
C ALA A 24 -0.67 -6.67 -8.19
N SER A 25 -1.89 -6.46 -8.70
CA SER A 25 -2.28 -5.22 -9.36
C SER A 25 -2.21 -4.00 -8.43
N MET A 26 -2.69 -4.14 -7.20
CA MET A 26 -2.78 -3.04 -6.24
C MET A 26 -1.40 -2.64 -5.73
N ILE A 27 -0.57 -3.62 -5.33
CA ILE A 27 0.80 -3.32 -4.91
C ILE A 27 1.64 -2.73 -6.04
N THR A 28 1.40 -3.15 -7.28
CA THR A 28 2.07 -2.59 -8.45
C THR A 28 1.64 -1.15 -8.69
N ALA A 29 0.34 -0.83 -8.55
CA ALA A 29 -0.15 0.54 -8.64
C ALA A 29 0.46 1.43 -7.54
N LEU A 30 0.46 0.97 -6.29
CA LEU A 30 1.06 1.70 -5.16
C LEU A 30 2.53 2.04 -5.44
N LYS A 31 3.33 1.07 -5.89
CA LYS A 31 4.73 1.27 -6.28
C LYS A 31 4.86 2.29 -7.42
N ARG A 32 4.05 2.13 -8.48
CA ARG A 32 4.11 2.95 -9.69
C ARG A 32 3.77 4.42 -9.42
N TYR A 33 2.70 4.69 -8.67
CA TYR A 33 2.20 6.05 -8.47
C TYR A 33 2.96 6.83 -7.40
N THR A 34 3.66 6.15 -6.49
CA THR A 34 4.41 6.81 -5.41
C THR A 34 5.92 6.76 -5.58
N ASN A 35 6.41 5.96 -6.54
CA ASN A 35 7.82 5.64 -6.70
C ASN A 35 8.48 5.04 -5.43
N CYS A 36 7.67 4.49 -4.51
CA CYS A 36 8.16 3.84 -3.30
C CYS A 36 8.59 2.39 -3.57
N ARG A 37 9.63 1.95 -2.85
CA ARG A 37 9.95 0.54 -2.67
C ARG A 37 9.01 -0.03 -1.61
N ILE A 38 8.31 -1.12 -1.93
CA ILE A 38 7.35 -1.74 -1.02
C ILE A 38 7.59 -3.24 -0.94
N PHE A 39 7.67 -3.76 0.28
CA PHE A 39 7.70 -5.16 0.59
C PHE A 39 6.55 -5.52 1.53
N VAL A 40 5.75 -6.51 1.16
CA VAL A 40 4.58 -6.94 1.92
C VAL A 40 4.86 -8.31 2.54
N GLY A 41 4.97 -8.35 3.87
CA GLY A 41 5.05 -9.58 4.64
C GLY A 41 3.67 -10.21 4.83
N ARG A 42 3.58 -11.55 4.72
CA ARG A 42 2.33 -12.28 4.98
C ARG A 42 1.83 -12.18 6.42
N ASN A 43 2.67 -11.66 7.33
CA ASN A 43 2.36 -11.40 8.73
C ASN A 43 1.74 -10.02 8.98
N GLY A 44 1.32 -9.30 7.93
CA GLY A 44 0.72 -7.97 8.09
C GLY A 44 1.73 -6.83 8.28
N ARG A 45 3.02 -7.10 8.09
CA ARG A 45 4.06 -6.07 8.13
C ARG A 45 4.41 -5.62 6.72
N ILE A 46 4.21 -4.34 6.43
CA ILE A 46 4.50 -3.72 5.13
C ILE A 46 5.66 -2.77 5.33
N TRP A 47 6.80 -3.06 4.72
CA TRP A 47 7.91 -2.13 4.68
C TRP A 47 7.80 -1.23 3.45
N VAL A 48 7.95 0.07 3.65
CA VAL A 48 7.85 1.10 2.62
C VAL A 48 9.05 2.01 2.71
N ASP A 49 9.62 2.38 1.57
CA ASP A 49 10.74 3.31 1.51
C ASP A 49 10.64 4.21 0.28
N GLY A 50 10.84 5.52 0.51
CA GLY A 50 10.56 6.59 -0.44
C GLY A 50 10.59 7.95 0.26
N SER A 51 10.06 9.00 -0.38
CA SER A 51 9.95 10.32 0.26
C SER A 51 8.91 10.30 1.41
N PRO A 52 9.03 11.19 2.41
CA PRO A 52 8.06 11.28 3.50
C PRO A 52 6.61 11.44 3.02
N GLU A 53 6.39 12.26 1.99
CA GLU A 53 5.06 12.53 1.41
C GLU A 53 4.52 11.28 0.72
N ALA A 54 5.36 10.58 -0.03
CA ALA A 54 4.99 9.35 -0.72
C ALA A 54 4.66 8.22 0.27
N ILE A 55 5.42 8.11 1.36
CA ILE A 55 5.14 7.17 2.46
C ILE A 55 3.79 7.50 3.12
N GLN A 56 3.49 8.77 3.39
CA GLN A 56 2.19 9.17 3.94
C GLN A 56 1.03 8.85 2.99
N LYS A 57 1.20 9.04 1.68
CA LYS A 57 0.20 8.64 0.68
C LYS A 57 -0.04 7.12 0.69
N ILE A 58 1.01 6.32 0.81
CA ILE A 58 0.92 4.86 0.93
C ILE A 58 0.16 4.45 2.19
N GLU A 59 0.48 5.05 3.33
CA GLU A 59 -0.20 4.76 4.59
C GLU A 59 -1.70 5.02 4.48
N ARG A 60 -2.09 6.20 3.96
CA ARG A 60 -3.49 6.55 3.72
C ARG A 60 -4.17 5.57 2.76
N ALA A 61 -3.49 5.15 1.70
CA ALA A 61 -4.02 4.18 0.74
C ALA A 61 -4.24 2.81 1.40
N ILE A 62 -3.31 2.33 2.23
CA ILE A 62 -3.46 1.06 2.97
C ILE A 62 -4.66 1.13 3.90
N ARG A 63 -4.81 2.21 4.68
CA ARG A 63 -5.97 2.42 5.57
C ARG A 63 -7.29 2.45 4.80
N LEU A 64 -7.31 3.08 3.62
CA LEU A 64 -8.47 3.09 2.74
C LEU A 64 -8.84 1.67 2.27
N ILE A 65 -7.84 0.89 1.84
CA ILE A 65 -8.03 -0.49 1.41
C ILE A 65 -8.58 -1.37 2.55
N GLU A 66 -8.08 -1.20 3.77
CA GLU A 66 -8.56 -1.94 4.96
C GLU A 66 -10.03 -1.66 5.25
N ARG A 67 -10.43 -0.39 5.20
CA ARG A 67 -11.80 0.06 5.51
C ARG A 67 -12.80 -0.34 4.43
N GLU A 68 -12.40 -0.28 3.16
CA GLU A 68 -13.32 -0.32 2.02
C GLU A 68 -13.16 -1.60 1.17
N ALA A 69 -12.52 -2.64 1.72
CA ALA A 69 -12.22 -3.90 1.07
C ALA A 69 -13.41 -4.61 0.40
N HIS A 70 -14.65 -4.34 0.80
CA HIS A 70 -15.85 -5.00 0.24
C HIS A 70 -16.62 -4.14 -0.76
N THR A 71 -16.12 -2.95 -1.08
CA THR A 71 -16.82 -1.99 -1.94
C THR A 71 -16.30 -2.02 -3.38
N TYR A 72 -17.22 -1.80 -4.32
CA TYR A 72 -16.90 -1.63 -5.73
C TYR A 72 -16.11 -0.33 -5.95
N GLY A 73 -15.26 -0.28 -6.98
CA GLY A 73 -14.52 0.93 -7.32
C GLY A 73 -13.39 1.30 -6.34
N LEU A 74 -12.88 0.34 -5.54
CA LEU A 74 -11.79 0.62 -4.60
C LEU A 74 -10.50 1.04 -5.34
N THR A 75 -10.20 0.39 -6.46
CA THR A 75 -8.98 0.65 -7.24
C THR A 75 -8.93 2.09 -7.73
N GLU A 76 -10.04 2.58 -8.29
CA GLU A 76 -10.18 3.93 -8.83
C GLU A 76 -10.00 4.98 -7.73
N ARG A 77 -10.58 4.75 -6.55
CA ARG A 77 -10.43 5.64 -5.39
C ARG A 77 -9.00 5.65 -4.85
N VAL A 78 -8.34 4.49 -4.79
CA VAL A 78 -6.93 4.42 -4.39
C VAL A 78 -6.07 5.18 -5.38
N ILE A 79 -6.25 4.99 -6.69
CA ILE A 79 -5.49 5.71 -7.71
C ILE A 79 -5.72 7.23 -7.61
N ALA A 80 -6.97 7.66 -7.45
CA ALA A 80 -7.30 9.08 -7.26
C ALA A 80 -6.66 9.67 -6.01
N LEU A 81 -6.55 8.90 -4.91
CA LEU A 81 -5.84 9.31 -3.70
C LEU A 81 -4.33 9.45 -3.95
N LEU A 82 -3.72 8.55 -4.72
CA LEU A 82 -2.29 8.59 -5.01
C LEU A 82 -1.90 9.71 -5.97
N GLN A 83 -2.79 10.07 -6.90
CA GLN A 83 -2.57 11.13 -7.89
C GLN A 83 -2.86 12.54 -7.35
N LYS A 84 -3.66 12.68 -6.29
CA LYS A 84 -3.87 13.98 -5.65
C LYS A 84 -2.62 14.40 -4.89
N ASP A 85 -2.21 15.65 -5.08
CA ASP A 85 -1.11 16.28 -4.36
C ASP A 85 -1.41 16.42 -2.87
#